data_AF-A0A535I567-F1
#
_entry.id   AF-A0A535I567-F1
#
_cell.length_a   1.000
_cell.length_b   1.000
_cell.length_c   1.000
_cell.angle_alpha   90.00
_cell.angle_beta   90.00
_cell.angle_gamma   90.00
#
_symmetry.space_group_name_H-M   'P 1'
#
loop_
_entity.id
_entity.type
_entity.pdbx_description
1 polymer ?
#
loop_
_entity_poly.entity_id
_entity_poly.type
_entity_poly.pdbx_seq_one_letter_code
_entity_poly.pdbx_strand_id
1 'polypeptide(L)'
;MLAEHDIVLRRIATADPALALAGEALGLTPEAETNTHTPAPAPAPPVREPRRDVPESLSVRPSAPAASLDGEEGGGYSVIVVRSTLRGGSAVHHEGHVIIVGDVNPGAEVIAAGDVIVWGKLRGLVHAGAMGDNGAIVCALLFEPTQLRIG
;
A
#
# COMPACT_ATOMS: atom_id res chain seq x y z
N MET A 1 -23.70 1.36 -10.82
CA MET A 1 -22.24 1.26 -11.03
C MET A 1 -21.59 0.04 -10.38
N LEU A 2 -22.03 -0.47 -9.21
CA LEU A 2 -21.48 -1.74 -8.66
C LEU A 2 -22.02 -3.01 -9.33
N ALA A 3 -23.21 -2.97 -9.94
CA ALA A 3 -23.84 -4.13 -10.56
C ALA A 3 -23.41 -4.38 -12.02
N GLU A 4 -22.70 -3.43 -12.63
CA GLU A 4 -22.37 -3.47 -14.06
C GLU A 4 -21.03 -4.18 -14.33
N HIS A 5 -20.24 -4.37 -13.28
CA HIS A 5 -18.97 -5.10 -13.29
C HIS A 5 -19.10 -6.04 -12.10
N ASP A 6 -18.88 -7.35 -12.26
CA ASP A 6 -19.15 -8.42 -11.28
C ASP A 6 -18.38 -8.25 -9.94
N ILE A 7 -18.73 -7.21 -9.19
CA ILE A 7 -18.06 -6.74 -7.99
C ILE A 7 -19.06 -6.89 -6.84
N VAL A 8 -18.83 -7.90 -6.01
CA VAL A 8 -19.65 -8.17 -4.82
C VAL A 8 -18.94 -7.59 -3.60
N LEU A 9 -19.52 -6.51 -3.05
CA LEU A 9 -19.11 -5.98 -1.74
C LEU A 9 -19.50 -7.00 -0.65
N ARG A 10 -18.54 -7.44 0.17
CA ARG A 10 -18.79 -8.43 1.24
C ARG A 10 -18.80 -7.87 2.66
N ARG A 11 -18.26 -6.66 2.89
CA ARG A 11 -18.12 -6.08 4.24
C ARG A 11 -18.00 -4.55 4.18
N ILE A 12 -18.40 -3.87 5.26
CA ILE A 12 -18.20 -2.43 5.47
C ILE A 12 -17.67 -2.22 6.91
N ALA A 13 -16.64 -1.39 7.07
CA ALA A 13 -16.21 -0.87 8.37
C ALA A 13 -16.63 0.59 8.48
N THR A 14 -17.37 0.95 9.53
CA THR A 14 -17.87 2.31 9.74
C THR A 14 -18.04 2.63 11.22
N ALA A 15 -17.71 3.85 11.62
CA ALA A 15 -18.04 4.42 12.93
C ALA A 15 -19.36 5.21 12.91
N ASP A 16 -19.97 5.40 11.73
CA ASP A 16 -21.27 6.07 11.55
C ASP A 16 -22.42 5.05 11.69
N PRO A 17 -23.33 5.23 12.67
CA PRO A 17 -24.45 4.32 12.92
C PRO A 17 -25.48 4.28 11.78
N ALA A 18 -25.65 5.36 11.02
CA ALA A 18 -26.57 5.37 9.88
C ALA A 18 -26.05 4.48 8.74
N LEU A 19 -24.73 4.52 8.51
CA LEU A 19 -24.07 3.69 7.49
C LEU A 19 -24.00 2.22 7.91
N ALA A 20 -23.92 1.93 9.21
CA ALA A 20 -23.98 0.56 9.73
C ALA A 20 -25.36 -0.08 9.50
N LEU A 21 -26.44 0.66 9.78
CA LEU A 21 -27.83 0.22 9.53
C LEU A 21 -28.10 -0.05 8.04
N ALA A 22 -27.61 0.84 7.17
CA ALA A 22 -27.72 0.65 5.73
C ALA A 22 -26.93 -0.57 5.24
N GLY A 23 -25.76 -0.84 5.84
CA GLY A 23 -24.96 -2.03 5.56
C GLY A 23 -25.67 -3.34 5.94
N GLU A 24 -26.30 -3.38 7.11
CA GLU A 24 -27.04 -4.55 7.59
C GLU A 24 -28.23 -4.89 6.68
N ALA A 25 -28.97 -3.88 6.21
CA ALA A 25 -30.06 -4.06 5.24
C ALA A 25 -29.60 -4.64 3.89
N LEU A 26 -28.30 -4.53 3.58
CA LEU A 26 -27.66 -5.05 2.37
C LEU A 26 -26.90 -6.38 2.62
N GLY A 27 -27.04 -6.97 3.82
CA GLY A 27 -26.38 -8.23 4.18
C GLY A 27 -24.88 -8.10 4.47
N LEU A 28 -24.40 -6.88 4.72
CA LEU A 28 -23.00 -6.59 5.04
C LEU A 28 -22.85 -6.55 6.56
N THR A 29 -21.95 -7.36 7.11
CA THR A 29 -21.71 -7.38 8.56
C THR A 29 -20.83 -6.18 8.96
N PRO A 30 -21.31 -5.24 9.79
CA PRO A 30 -20.49 -4.14 10.29
C PRO A 30 -19.55 -4.64 11.40
N GLU A 31 -18.25 -4.37 11.27
CA GLU A 31 -17.30 -4.54 12.37
C GLU A 31 -17.16 -3.19 13.08
N ALA A 32 -17.58 -3.13 14.36
CA ALA A 32 -17.44 -1.95 15.19
C ALA A 32 -15.98 -1.75 15.59
N GLU A 33 -15.40 -0.61 15.22
CA GLU A 33 -14.06 -0.21 15.64
C GLU A 33 -14.05 0.08 17.16
N THR A 34 -13.64 -0.88 17.98
CA THR A 34 -13.28 -0.60 19.37
C THR A 34 -11.86 -0.03 19.42
N ASN A 35 -11.74 1.26 19.11
CA ASN A 35 -10.52 2.02 19.36
C ASN A 35 -10.45 2.43 20.84
N THR A 36 -9.94 1.56 21.71
CA THR A 36 -9.39 1.99 23.01
C THR A 36 -7.90 2.25 22.86
N HIS A 37 -7.52 3.46 22.47
CA HIS A 37 -6.14 3.94 22.61
C HIS A 37 -6.14 5.27 23.37
N THR A 38 -5.82 5.18 24.66
CA THR A 38 -5.44 6.33 25.49
C THR A 38 -4.27 7.07 24.84
N PRO A 39 -4.30 8.40 24.67
CA PRO A 39 -3.18 9.12 24.09
C PRO A 39 -1.99 9.12 25.07
N ALA A 40 -0.86 8.54 24.66
CA ALA A 40 0.41 8.65 25.37
C ALA A 40 0.99 10.08 25.22
N PRO A 41 1.68 10.63 26.24
CA PRO A 41 2.20 11.99 26.20
C PRO A 41 3.36 12.13 25.20
N ALA A 42 3.43 13.29 24.54
CA ALA A 42 4.38 13.60 23.48
C ALA A 42 5.85 13.46 23.93
N PRO A 43 6.73 12.81 23.15
CA PRO A 43 8.16 12.77 23.46
C PRO A 43 8.85 14.09 23.05
N ALA A 44 9.81 14.51 23.87
CA ALA A 44 10.68 15.68 23.65
C ALA A 44 11.58 15.50 22.41
N PRO A 45 12.05 16.60 21.77
CA PRO A 45 12.82 16.51 20.53
C PRO A 45 14.22 15.89 20.77
N PRO A 46 14.68 14.98 19.89
CA PRO A 46 15.98 14.34 20.07
C PRO A 46 17.14 15.26 19.68
N VAL A 47 18.17 15.24 20.51
CA VAL A 47 19.49 15.85 20.31
C VAL A 47 20.19 15.16 19.13
N ARG A 48 20.83 15.95 18.24
CA ARG A 48 21.63 15.44 17.11
C ARG A 48 22.99 14.91 17.58
N GLU A 49 23.34 13.70 17.17
CA GLU A 49 24.73 13.23 17.09
C GLU A 49 25.00 12.41 15.81
N PRO A 50 26.26 12.33 15.32
CA PRO A 50 26.57 11.95 13.95
C PRO A 50 27.06 10.50 13.75
N ARG A 51 26.78 9.99 12.53
CA ARG A 51 27.45 8.90 11.76
C ARG A 51 27.24 7.43 12.13
N ARG A 52 26.81 6.70 11.07
CA ARG A 52 27.12 5.33 10.61
C ARG A 52 26.79 4.18 11.58
N ASP A 53 25.76 3.39 11.24
CA ASP A 53 25.88 2.11 10.54
C ASP A 53 24.48 1.57 10.14
N VAL A 54 24.39 0.98 8.94
CA VAL A 54 23.29 0.14 8.40
C VAL A 54 23.58 -1.32 8.85
N PRO A 55 22.63 -2.29 9.03
CA PRO A 55 21.23 -2.40 8.57
C PRO A 55 20.21 -2.88 9.62
N GLU A 56 18.91 -2.78 9.34
CA GLU A 56 17.95 -3.81 9.81
C GLU A 56 16.90 -4.11 8.74
N SER A 57 17.15 -5.23 8.06
CA SER A 57 16.32 -5.83 7.02
C SER A 57 15.09 -6.49 7.65
N LEU A 58 13.90 -6.01 7.30
CA LEU A 58 12.65 -6.71 7.61
C LEU A 58 12.48 -7.85 6.61
N SER A 59 13.09 -9.00 6.91
CA SER A 59 12.84 -10.26 6.18
C SER A 59 11.47 -10.82 6.56
N VAL A 60 10.45 -10.49 5.76
CA VAL A 60 9.14 -11.15 5.83
C VAL A 60 9.18 -12.36 4.89
N ARG A 61 9.08 -13.57 5.43
CA ARG A 61 9.00 -14.81 4.65
C ARG A 61 7.64 -14.88 3.93
N PRO A 62 7.58 -15.03 2.60
CA PRO A 62 6.30 -15.15 1.91
C PRO A 62 5.74 -16.57 2.01
N SER A 63 4.52 -16.72 2.54
CA SER A 63 3.73 -17.96 2.50
C SER A 63 2.84 -17.98 1.25
N ALA A 64 3.18 -18.87 0.30
CA ALA A 64 2.39 -19.50 -0.78
C ALA A 64 1.42 -18.65 -1.67
N PRO A 65 1.42 -18.86 -3.01
CA PRO A 65 0.74 -17.98 -3.97
C PRO A 65 -0.73 -18.39 -4.22
N ALA A 66 -1.60 -17.42 -4.48
CA ALA A 66 -2.96 -17.67 -4.96
C ALA A 66 -3.27 -16.83 -6.21
N ALA A 67 -3.70 -17.57 -7.24
CA ALA A 67 -4.36 -17.15 -8.48
C ALA A 67 -3.48 -16.56 -9.61
N SER A 68 -3.24 -17.41 -10.61
CA SER A 68 -2.72 -17.09 -11.94
C SER A 68 -3.81 -16.42 -12.79
N LEU A 69 -3.46 -15.27 -13.37
CA LEU A 69 -4.18 -14.65 -14.48
C LEU A 69 -3.34 -14.84 -15.74
N ASP A 70 -3.96 -15.34 -16.80
CA ASP A 70 -3.29 -15.71 -18.04
C ASP A 70 -2.72 -14.48 -18.76
N GLY A 71 -1.39 -14.38 -18.80
CA GLY A 71 -0.66 -13.39 -19.59
C GLY A 71 0.83 -13.66 -19.50
N GLU A 72 1.40 -14.18 -20.60
CA GLU A 72 2.82 -14.36 -20.95
C GLU A 72 3.78 -14.79 -19.83
N GLU A 73 4.53 -15.88 -20.07
CA GLU A 73 5.57 -16.41 -19.19
C GLU A 73 6.60 -15.33 -18.75
N GLY A 74 6.30 -14.61 -17.67
CA GLY A 74 7.19 -13.67 -17.02
C GLY A 74 7.83 -14.34 -15.81
N GLY A 75 9.16 -14.35 -15.75
CA GLY A 75 9.93 -14.88 -14.63
C GLY A 75 9.34 -14.42 -13.29
N GLY A 76 9.23 -15.36 -12.34
CA GLY A 76 8.47 -15.19 -11.09
C GLY A 76 8.95 -14.01 -10.23
N TYR A 77 8.49 -12.81 -10.53
CA TYR A 77 8.63 -11.66 -9.67
C TYR A 77 7.82 -11.92 -8.41
N SER A 78 8.47 -11.82 -7.26
CA SER A 78 7.76 -11.82 -5.98
C SER A 78 6.87 -10.58 -5.91
N VAL A 79 5.79 -10.65 -5.13
CA VAL A 79 4.89 -9.52 -4.89
C VAL A 79 4.81 -9.27 -3.39
N ILE A 80 4.92 -8.01 -2.98
CA ILE A 80 4.57 -7.59 -1.62
C ILE A 80 3.29 -6.75 -1.62
N VAL A 81 2.48 -6.96 -0.59
CA VAL A 81 1.25 -6.18 -0.36
C VAL A 81 1.39 -5.45 0.96
N VAL A 82 1.44 -4.13 0.91
CA VAL A 82 1.49 -3.26 2.08
C VAL A 82 0.09 -2.72 2.36
N ARG A 83 -0.50 -3.15 3.47
CA ARG A 83 -1.86 -2.72 3.89
C ARG A 83 -1.81 -1.58 4.90
N SER A 84 -1.19 -0.48 4.50
CA SER A 84 -1.12 0.74 5.31
C SER A 84 -0.83 1.95 4.43
N THR A 85 -1.16 3.13 4.96
CA THR A 85 -0.76 4.40 4.35
C THR A 85 0.73 4.67 4.63
N LEU A 86 1.51 4.87 3.57
CA LEU A 86 2.90 5.31 3.67
C LEU A 86 2.94 6.81 3.99
N ARG A 87 3.66 7.15 5.06
CA ARG A 87 3.80 8.53 5.56
C ARG A 87 5.19 9.06 5.24
N GLY A 88 5.38 10.37 5.34
CA GLY A 88 6.69 11.00 5.14
C GLY A 88 7.79 10.30 5.95
N GLY A 89 8.87 9.90 5.27
CA GLY A 89 9.98 9.12 5.84
C GLY A 89 9.83 7.60 5.73
N SER A 90 8.68 7.08 5.27
CA SER A 90 8.52 5.65 4.99
C SER A 90 9.13 5.29 3.65
N ALA A 91 9.85 4.16 3.57
CA ALA A 91 10.43 3.65 2.33
C ALA A 91 10.06 2.17 2.13
N VAL A 92 9.63 1.79 0.93
CA VAL A 92 9.30 0.40 0.55
C VAL A 92 10.13 0.04 -0.67
N HIS A 93 11.08 -0.88 -0.51
CA HIS A 93 11.95 -1.36 -1.58
C HIS A 93 11.72 -2.84 -1.81
N HIS A 94 11.52 -3.26 -3.07
CA HIS A 94 11.24 -4.66 -3.39
C HIS A 94 11.79 -5.08 -4.77
N GLU A 95 12.27 -6.33 -4.85
CA GLU A 95 12.86 -6.93 -6.07
C GLU A 95 11.82 -7.48 -7.06
N GLY A 96 10.54 -7.24 -6.81
CA GLY A 96 9.46 -7.57 -7.74
C GLY A 96 8.38 -6.49 -7.71
N HIS A 97 7.11 -6.88 -7.75
CA HIS A 97 6.00 -5.92 -7.76
C HIS A 97 5.65 -5.45 -6.34
N VAL A 98 5.16 -4.22 -6.23
CA VAL A 98 4.68 -3.62 -4.97
C VAL A 98 3.23 -3.21 -5.11
N ILE A 99 2.38 -3.73 -4.23
CA ILE A 99 0.97 -3.32 -4.11
C ILE A 99 0.79 -2.60 -2.78
N ILE A 100 0.27 -1.38 -2.82
CA ILE A 100 -0.05 -0.58 -1.64
C ILE A 100 -1.56 -0.47 -1.54
N VAL A 101 -2.11 -0.99 -0.46
CA VAL A 101 -3.52 -0.81 -0.09
C VAL A 101 -3.58 0.33 0.91
N GLY A 102 -3.57 1.56 0.39
CA GLY A 102 -3.47 2.78 1.16
C GLY A 102 -2.90 3.93 0.34
N ASP A 103 -2.69 5.08 1.00
CA ASP A 103 -2.11 6.26 0.36
C ASP A 103 -0.58 6.24 0.44
N VAL A 104 0.07 6.89 -0.52
CA VAL A 104 1.50 7.21 -0.49
C VAL A 104 1.63 8.73 -0.32
N ASN A 105 1.94 9.20 0.88
CA ASN A 105 1.99 10.64 1.15
C ASN A 105 3.30 11.29 0.71
N PRO A 106 3.35 12.63 0.61
CA PRO A 106 4.60 13.35 0.38
C PRO A 106 5.71 12.92 1.36
N GLY A 107 6.92 12.74 0.83
CA GLY A 107 8.08 12.25 1.57
C GLY A 107 8.11 10.75 1.83
N ALA A 108 7.09 9.98 1.41
CA ALA A 108 7.19 8.52 1.32
C ALA A 108 7.84 8.11 -0.01
N GLU A 109 8.51 6.96 -0.01
CA GLU A 109 9.26 6.42 -1.14
C GLU A 109 8.87 4.96 -1.42
N VAL A 110 8.69 4.64 -2.69
CA VAL A 110 8.39 3.29 -3.17
C VAL A 110 9.30 2.96 -4.34
N ILE A 111 10.16 1.96 -4.19
CA ILE A 111 11.03 1.44 -5.24
C ILE A 111 10.69 -0.03 -5.49
N ALA A 112 10.35 -0.34 -6.73
CA ALA A 112 10.05 -1.70 -7.18
C ALA A 112 10.90 -2.04 -8.40
N ALA A 113 11.46 -3.24 -8.44
CA ALA A 113 12.09 -3.76 -9.65
C ALA A 113 11.05 -4.06 -10.75
N GLY A 114 9.80 -4.34 -10.38
CA GLY A 114 8.66 -4.48 -11.30
C GLY A 114 7.65 -3.35 -11.14
N ASP A 115 6.38 -3.68 -11.25
CA ASP A 115 5.27 -2.72 -11.19
C ASP A 115 4.97 -2.20 -9.78
N VAL A 116 4.35 -1.01 -9.73
CA VAL A 116 3.82 -0.41 -8.51
C VAL A 116 2.32 -0.10 -8.66
N ILE A 117 1.50 -0.72 -7.81
CA ILE A 117 0.05 -0.51 -7.78
C ILE A 117 -0.32 0.15 -6.45
N VAL A 118 -0.88 1.36 -6.51
CA VAL A 118 -1.36 2.10 -5.33
C VAL A 118 -2.87 2.15 -5.32
N TRP A 119 -3.49 1.34 -4.47
CA TRP A 119 -4.93 1.40 -4.21
C TRP A 119 -5.29 2.55 -3.26
N GLY A 120 -4.98 3.78 -3.69
CA GLY A 120 -5.15 5.02 -2.92
C GLY A 120 -4.59 6.24 -3.66
N LYS A 121 -4.27 7.30 -2.91
CA LYS A 121 -3.67 8.53 -3.43
C LYS A 121 -2.15 8.42 -3.44
N LEU A 122 -1.55 8.56 -4.62
CA LEU A 122 -0.10 8.60 -4.79
C LEU A 122 0.39 10.05 -4.83
N ARG A 123 1.05 10.50 -3.78
CA ARG A 123 1.65 11.84 -3.62
C ARG A 123 3.14 11.83 -3.26
N GLY A 124 3.71 10.67 -2.93
CA GLY A 124 5.14 10.50 -2.64
C GLY A 124 6.02 10.32 -3.88
N LEU A 125 7.21 9.75 -3.67
CA LEU A 125 8.13 9.32 -4.70
C LEU A 125 7.89 7.86 -5.06
N VAL A 126 7.90 7.55 -6.35
CA VAL A 126 7.79 6.19 -6.85
C VAL A 126 8.77 5.91 -7.98
N HIS A 127 9.43 4.76 -7.94
CA HIS A 127 10.28 4.23 -9.00
C HIS A 127 9.88 2.78 -9.27
N ALA A 128 9.27 2.54 -10.42
CA ALA A 128 8.98 1.19 -10.92
C ALA A 128 10.02 0.75 -11.94
N GLY A 129 10.17 -0.54 -12.14
CA GLY A 129 11.13 -1.06 -13.11
C GLY A 129 12.59 -0.77 -12.74
N ALA A 130 12.90 -0.55 -11.46
CA ALA A 130 14.19 -0.01 -11.00
C ALA A 130 15.42 -0.88 -11.32
N MET A 131 15.20 -2.09 -11.86
CA MET A 131 16.25 -2.99 -12.36
C MET A 131 16.41 -2.93 -13.89
N GLY A 132 16.01 -1.83 -14.54
CA GLY A 132 16.14 -1.63 -15.98
C GLY A 132 14.90 -2.02 -16.79
N ASP A 133 13.76 -2.24 -16.14
CA ASP A 133 12.51 -2.57 -16.82
C ASP A 133 11.75 -1.29 -17.22
N ASN A 134 11.98 -0.85 -18.45
CA ASN A 134 11.27 0.30 -19.02
C ASN A 134 9.78 0.01 -19.34
N GLY A 135 9.35 -1.26 -19.25
CA GLY A 135 7.96 -1.68 -19.44
C GLY A 135 7.12 -1.63 -18.15
N ALA A 136 7.75 -1.35 -17.01
CA ALA A 136 7.06 -1.35 -15.72
C ALA A 136 5.98 -0.26 -15.64
N ILE A 137 4.91 -0.57 -14.90
CA ILE A 137 3.73 0.26 -14.78
C ILE A 137 3.61 0.80 -13.36
N VAL A 138 3.19 2.06 -13.25
CA VAL A 138 2.72 2.65 -12.00
C VAL A 138 1.26 3.06 -12.17
N CYS A 139 0.39 2.61 -11.27
CA CYS A 139 -1.00 3.03 -11.26
C CYS A 139 -1.47 3.43 -9.85
N ALA A 140 -2.41 4.38 -9.79
CA ALA A 140 -3.03 4.83 -8.55
C ALA A 140 -4.49 5.22 -8.77
N LEU A 141 -5.31 5.22 -7.71
CA LEU A 141 -6.69 5.73 -7.78
C LEU A 141 -6.71 7.25 -7.95
N LEU A 142 -5.75 7.94 -7.34
CA LEU A 142 -5.46 9.35 -7.58
C LEU A 142 -3.95 9.49 -7.79
N PHE A 143 -3.56 10.03 -8.94
CA PHE A 143 -2.18 10.04 -9.41
C PHE A 143 -1.60 11.46 -9.38
N GLU A 144 -0.95 11.82 -8.26
CA GLU A 144 -0.35 13.14 -8.01
C GLU A 144 1.09 13.01 -7.45
N PRO A 145 1.96 12.15 -8.00
CA PRO A 145 3.27 11.88 -7.40
C PRO A 145 4.15 13.13 -7.36
N THR A 146 4.90 13.30 -6.27
CA THR A 146 5.95 14.33 -6.21
C THR A 146 7.07 14.00 -7.20
N GLN A 147 7.37 12.71 -7.38
CA GLN A 147 8.35 12.22 -8.35
C GLN A 147 7.98 10.82 -8.82
N LEU A 148 8.05 10.60 -10.13
CA LEU A 148 7.82 9.32 -10.80
C LEU A 148 9.04 8.95 -11.64
N ARG A 149 9.47 7.70 -11.58
CA ARG A 149 10.52 7.12 -12.42
C ARG A 149 10.10 5.73 -12.92
N ILE A 150 10.47 5.41 -14.14
CA ILE A 150 10.31 4.10 -14.77
C ILE A 150 11.65 3.77 -15.47
N GLY A 151 12.17 2.56 -15.27
CA GLY A 151 13.44 2.10 -15.81
C GLY A 151 14.63 2.22 -14.86
#